data_AF-A0A349SD82-F1
#
_entry.id   AF-A0A349SD82-F1
#
_cell.length_a   1.000
_cell.length_b   1.000
_cell.length_c   1.000
_cell.angle_alpha   90.00
_cell.angle_beta   90.00
_cell.angle_gamma   90.00
#
_symmetry.space_group_name_H-M   'P 1'
#
loop_
_entity.id
_entity.type
_entity.pdbx_description
1 polymer ?
#
loop_
_entity_poly.entity_id
_entity_poly.type
_entity_poly.pdbx_seq_one_letter_code
_entity_poly.pdbx_strand_id
1 'polypeptide(L)'
;FGGDYVAVQQIDAQHTLPPVEKPQIDPVTIDPSRQSTFAADILAMDFEPIEPSFVEADKDYRRITFADGVELFYAPNPLNDLFTLSIGVDVGTEENDKLSLAAALMDVAGTASLSNEELQKEWYRLGSSF
;
A
#
# COMPACT_ATOMS: atom_id res chain seq x y z
N PHE A 1 3.80 13.02 -77.48
CA PHE A 1 3.80 12.35 -76.16
C PHE A 1 4.99 11.40 -76.13
N GLY A 2 5.95 11.67 -75.24
CA GLY A 2 7.29 11.06 -75.20
C GLY A 2 7.31 9.70 -74.49
N GLY A 3 8.36 8.92 -74.79
CA GLY A 3 8.49 7.48 -74.50
C GLY A 3 8.78 7.08 -73.05
N ASP A 4 8.32 7.86 -72.07
CA ASP A 4 8.50 7.56 -70.65
C ASP A 4 7.16 7.20 -70.02
N TYR A 5 6.67 5.99 -70.29
CA TYR A 5 5.55 5.42 -69.55
C TYR A 5 5.78 3.94 -69.25
N VAL A 6 5.31 3.51 -68.09
CA VAL A 6 5.23 2.10 -67.69
C VAL A 6 3.77 1.71 -67.67
N ALA A 7 3.41 0.70 -68.45
CA ALA A 7 2.09 0.09 -68.40
C ALA A 7 2.14 -1.11 -67.44
N VAL A 8 1.24 -1.11 -66.46
CA VAL A 8 1.02 -2.28 -65.58
C VAL A 8 -0.27 -2.94 -66.03
N GLN A 9 -0.19 -4.19 -66.49
CA GLN A 9 -1.36 -5.05 -66.64
C GLN A 9 -1.58 -5.83 -65.36
N GLN A 10 -2.63 -5.48 -64.62
CA GLN A 10 -3.11 -6.29 -63.51
C GLN A 10 -4.06 -7.35 -64.07
N ILE A 11 -3.68 -8.62 -63.93
CA ILE A 11 -4.57 -9.73 -64.23
C ILE A 11 -5.36 -10.01 -62.95
N ASP A 12 -6.61 -9.56 -62.91
CA ASP A 12 -7.53 -9.76 -61.78
C ASP A 12 -8.12 -11.19 -61.84
N ALA A 13 -7.25 -12.19 -61.79
CA ALA A 13 -7.63 -13.60 -61.74
C ALA A 13 -7.66 -14.07 -60.28
N GLN A 14 -8.71 -14.82 -59.93
CA GLN A 14 -8.87 -15.37 -58.60
C GLN A 14 -7.74 -16.36 -58.31
N HIS A 15 -6.78 -15.98 -57.45
CA HIS A 15 -5.67 -16.84 -57.06
C HIS A 15 -6.16 -17.86 -56.02
N THR A 16 -6.33 -19.11 -56.44
CA THR A 16 -6.61 -20.22 -55.53
C THR A 16 -5.30 -20.69 -54.91
N LEU A 17 -5.07 -20.31 -53.66
CA LEU A 17 -3.94 -20.83 -52.88
C LEU A 17 -4.13 -22.34 -52.69
N PRO A 18 -3.12 -23.18 -52.96
CA PRO A 18 -3.21 -24.60 -52.67
C PRO A 18 -3.41 -24.80 -51.16
N PRO A 19 -4.37 -25.63 -50.72
CA PRO A 19 -4.59 -25.87 -49.31
C PRO A 19 -3.36 -26.60 -48.74
N VAL A 20 -2.64 -25.92 -47.85
CA VAL A 20 -1.55 -26.51 -47.08
C VAL A 20 -2.17 -27.15 -45.84
N GLU A 21 -1.99 -28.46 -45.68
CA GLU A 21 -2.41 -29.14 -44.45
C GLU A 21 -1.61 -28.60 -43.27
N LYS A 22 -2.33 -28.21 -42.21
CA LYS A 22 -1.69 -27.77 -40.98
C LYS A 22 -0.95 -28.96 -40.38
N PRO A 23 0.33 -28.80 -39.98
CA PRO A 23 1.04 -29.87 -39.29
C PRO A 23 0.28 -30.23 -38.01
N GLN A 24 0.12 -31.52 -37.74
CA GLN A 24 -0.43 -31.97 -36.48
C GLN A 24 0.57 -31.64 -35.37
N ILE A 25 0.11 -30.90 -34.35
CA ILE A 25 0.89 -30.63 -33.15
C ILE A 25 0.54 -31.75 -32.17
N ASP A 26 1.49 -32.61 -31.88
CA ASP A 26 1.30 -33.63 -30.85
C ASP A 26 1.14 -32.96 -29.48
N PRO A 27 0.09 -33.30 -28.71
CA PRO A 27 -0.11 -32.71 -27.40
C PRO A 27 0.99 -33.17 -26.44
N VAL A 28 1.77 -32.21 -25.95
CA VAL A 28 2.78 -32.48 -24.93
C VAL A 28 2.06 -32.77 -23.61
N THR A 29 2.22 -33.99 -23.09
CA THR A 29 1.72 -34.35 -21.77
C THR A 29 2.67 -33.76 -20.72
N ILE A 30 2.21 -32.74 -20.00
CA ILE A 30 2.96 -32.10 -18.91
C ILE A 30 2.71 -32.89 -17.63
N ASP A 31 3.78 -33.39 -17.02
CA ASP A 31 3.73 -34.01 -15.70
C ASP A 31 3.87 -32.93 -14.62
N PRO A 32 2.82 -32.67 -13.81
CA PRO A 32 2.85 -31.62 -12.79
C PRO A 32 3.78 -31.93 -11.62
N SER A 33 4.30 -33.16 -11.51
CA SER A 33 5.28 -33.54 -10.50
C SER A 33 6.73 -33.27 -10.91
N ARG A 34 6.98 -32.97 -12.20
CA ARG A 34 8.34 -32.70 -12.70
C ARG A 34 8.73 -31.26 -12.39
N GLN A 35 9.81 -31.11 -11.65
CA GLN A 35 10.50 -29.84 -11.42
C GLN A 35 11.87 -29.85 -12.10
N SER A 36 12.35 -28.67 -12.50
CA SER A 36 13.72 -28.52 -12.99
C SER A 36 14.70 -28.61 -11.82
N THR A 37 15.97 -28.96 -12.10
CA THR A 37 17.04 -28.92 -11.09
C THR A 37 17.14 -27.55 -10.44
N PHE A 38 17.06 -26.48 -11.24
CA PHE A 38 17.08 -25.10 -10.74
C PHE A 38 15.94 -24.82 -9.73
N ALA A 39 14.72 -25.27 -10.01
CA ALA A 39 13.61 -25.09 -9.09
C ALA A 39 13.81 -25.89 -7.79
N ALA A 40 14.33 -27.12 -7.90
CA ALA A 40 14.67 -27.94 -6.74
C ALA A 40 15.72 -27.27 -5.85
N ASP A 41 16.77 -26.70 -6.46
CA ASP A 41 17.87 -26.04 -5.75
C ASP A 41 17.41 -24.78 -5.00
N ILE A 42 16.49 -24.00 -5.59
CA ILE A 42 15.90 -22.82 -4.92
C ILE A 42 15.01 -23.24 -3.75
N LEU A 43 14.18 -24.28 -3.93
CA LEU A 43 13.28 -24.75 -2.87
C LEU A 43 14.01 -25.43 -1.72
N ALA A 44 15.20 -26.01 -1.99
CA ALA A 44 16.07 -26.61 -0.99
C ALA A 44 17.04 -25.61 -0.34
N MET A 45 16.99 -24.33 -0.73
CA MET A 45 17.84 -23.30 -0.15
C MET A 45 17.41 -23.05 1.30
N ASP A 46 18.33 -23.27 2.24
CA ASP A 46 18.10 -22.94 3.64
C ASP A 46 17.85 -21.44 3.77
N PHE A 47 16.79 -21.09 4.51
CA PHE A 47 16.51 -19.73 4.91
C PHE A 47 16.12 -19.71 6.38
N GLU A 48 16.37 -18.58 7.03
CA GLU A 48 15.92 -18.36 8.40
C GLU A 48 14.47 -17.83 8.35
N PRO A 49 13.51 -18.51 8.98
CA PRO A 49 12.14 -18.01 9.08
C PRO A 49 12.14 -16.63 9.74
N ILE A 50 11.34 -15.71 9.21
CA ILE A 50 11.16 -14.40 9.84
C ILE A 50 10.31 -14.62 11.09
N GLU A 51 10.92 -14.42 12.26
CA GLU A 51 10.24 -14.43 13.54
C GLU A 51 9.55 -13.08 13.82
N PRO A 52 8.38 -13.07 14.48
CA PRO A 52 7.72 -11.84 14.86
C PRO A 52 8.54 -11.09 15.93
N SER A 53 8.86 -9.83 15.64
CA SER A 53 9.40 -8.90 16.64
C SER A 53 8.25 -8.22 17.38
N PHE A 54 8.12 -8.49 18.67
CA PHE A 54 7.14 -7.83 19.52
C PHE A 54 7.74 -6.58 20.18
N VAL A 55 6.89 -5.61 20.46
CA VAL A 55 7.27 -4.42 21.24
C VAL A 55 7.47 -4.78 22.71
N GLU A 56 8.55 -4.29 23.29
CA GLU A 56 8.94 -4.49 24.69
C GLU A 56 8.64 -3.22 25.50
N ALA A 57 7.87 -3.35 26.58
CA ALA A 57 7.66 -2.25 27.52
C ALA A 57 8.98 -1.82 28.17
N ASP A 58 9.11 -0.53 28.47
CA ASP A 58 10.30 0.16 29.01
C ASP A 58 11.54 0.18 28.11
N LYS A 59 11.54 -0.57 27.02
CA LYS A 59 12.55 -0.52 25.95
C LYS A 59 12.05 0.28 24.74
N ASP A 60 10.92 -0.13 24.17
CA ASP A 60 10.38 0.45 22.94
C ASP A 60 9.35 1.55 23.23
N TYR A 61 8.65 1.47 24.37
CA TYR A 61 7.74 2.49 24.83
C TYR A 61 7.66 2.55 26.35
N ARG A 62 7.23 3.68 26.89
CA ARG A 62 6.97 3.87 28.32
C ARG A 62 5.48 4.12 28.55
N ARG A 63 4.94 3.53 29.61
CA ARG A 63 3.58 3.78 30.06
C ARG A 63 3.59 4.74 31.25
N ILE A 64 2.82 5.81 31.16
CA ILE A 64 2.78 6.89 32.14
C ILE A 64 1.32 7.11 32.54
N THR A 65 1.02 7.12 33.84
CA THR A 65 -0.29 7.59 34.33
C THR A 65 -0.29 9.12 34.26
N PHE A 66 -0.93 9.67 33.22
CA PHE A 66 -0.91 11.10 32.95
C PHE A 66 -1.92 11.87 33.83
N ALA A 67 -3.11 11.31 33.98
CA ALA A 67 -4.15 11.79 34.87
C ALA A 67 -4.95 10.59 35.40
N ASP A 68 -5.87 10.84 36.34
CA ASP A 68 -6.77 9.79 36.82
C ASP A 68 -7.59 9.22 35.64
N GLY A 69 -7.47 7.91 35.43
CA GLY A 69 -8.09 7.21 34.31
C GLY A 69 -7.49 7.47 32.92
N VAL A 70 -6.35 8.15 32.81
CA VAL A 70 -5.70 8.45 31.50
C VAL A 70 -4.26 7.91 31.49
N GLU A 71 -4.04 6.87 30.67
CA GLU A 71 -2.71 6.33 30.39
C GLU A 71 -2.11 6.98 29.13
N LEU A 72 -0.85 7.39 29.22
CA LEU A 72 -0.05 7.88 28.10
C LEU A 72 1.02 6.84 27.75
N PHE A 73 1.01 6.40 26.49
CA PHE A 73 2.05 5.57 25.91
C PHE A 73 3.01 6.46 25.11
N TYR A 74 4.26 6.53 25.56
CA TYR A 74 5.31 7.33 24.92
C TYR A 74 6.34 6.43 24.27
N ALA A 75 6.47 6.50 22.94
CA ALA A 75 7.49 5.80 22.16
C ALA A 75 8.41 6.82 21.48
N PRO A 76 9.73 6.84 21.76
CA PRO A 76 10.66 7.75 21.12
C PRO A 76 10.90 7.35 19.65
N ASN A 77 10.88 8.33 18.73
CA ASN A 77 11.22 8.12 17.33
C ASN A 77 12.70 8.47 17.08
N PRO A 78 13.59 7.47 16.85
CA PRO A 78 15.01 7.73 16.62
C PRO A 78 15.34 8.13 15.17
N LEU A 79 14.36 8.10 14.25
CA LEU A 79 14.62 8.22 12.81
C LEU A 79 14.51 9.66 12.32
N ASN A 80 13.63 10.47 12.91
CA ASN A 80 13.39 11.85 12.50
C ASN A 80 12.65 12.65 13.60
N ASP A 81 12.50 13.95 13.36
CA ASP A 81 11.87 14.90 14.29
C ASP A 81 10.34 14.95 14.17
N LEU A 82 9.71 14.01 13.45
CA LEU A 82 8.26 13.93 13.33
C LEU A 82 7.67 13.13 14.50
N PHE A 83 6.45 13.50 14.88
CA PHE A 83 5.69 12.80 15.91
C PHE A 83 4.26 12.52 15.45
N THR A 84 3.57 11.64 16.17
CA THR A 84 2.14 11.39 16.02
C THR A 84 1.54 11.32 17.42
N LEU A 85 0.40 11.96 17.61
CA LEU A 85 -0.41 11.86 18.81
C LEU A 85 -1.72 11.17 18.44
N SER A 86 -2.11 10.18 19.22
CA SER A 86 -3.38 9.48 19.04
C SER A 86 -4.08 9.40 20.39
N ILE A 87 -5.38 9.71 20.39
CA ILE A 87 -6.21 9.67 21.57
C ILE A 87 -7.23 8.55 21.37
N GLY A 88 -7.14 7.51 22.21
CA GLY A 88 -8.11 6.42 22.27
C GLY A 88 -9.10 6.66 23.39
N VAL A 89 -10.34 6.23 23.19
CA VAL A 89 -11.38 6.19 24.22
C VAL A 89 -11.91 4.76 24.27
N ASP A 90 -12.09 4.21 25.47
CA ASP A 90 -12.50 2.80 25.67
C ASP A 90 -13.98 2.52 25.34
N VAL A 91 -14.65 3.43 24.64
CA VAL A 91 -16.04 3.31 24.19
C VAL A 91 -16.15 3.58 22.69
N GLY A 92 -17.05 2.87 22.03
CA GLY A 92 -17.33 3.02 20.60
C GLY A 92 -18.43 4.04 20.31
N THR A 93 -18.50 4.50 19.07
CA THR A 93 -19.56 5.42 18.58
C THR A 93 -20.96 4.82 18.62
N GLU A 94 -21.07 3.48 18.58
CA GLU A 94 -22.34 2.76 18.73
C GLU A 94 -22.89 2.83 20.16
N GLU A 95 -22.02 2.91 21.16
CA GLU A 95 -22.40 3.06 22.56
C GLU A 95 -22.62 4.54 22.91
N ASN A 96 -21.78 5.43 22.38
CA ASN A 96 -21.87 6.86 22.60
C ASN A 96 -21.80 7.63 21.27
N ASP A 97 -22.97 7.99 20.75
CA ASP A 97 -23.16 8.70 19.48
C ASP A 97 -22.50 10.10 19.46
N LYS A 98 -22.28 10.70 20.63
CA LYS A 98 -21.63 12.01 20.76
C LYS A 98 -20.15 11.98 20.45
N LEU A 99 -19.49 10.80 20.45
CA LEU A 99 -18.07 10.69 20.16
C LEU A 99 -17.73 11.20 18.75
N SER A 100 -18.58 10.89 17.76
CA SER A 100 -18.40 11.38 16.38
C SER A 100 -18.49 12.90 16.30
N LEU A 101 -19.44 13.50 17.02
CA LEU A 101 -19.58 14.95 17.09
C LEU A 101 -18.41 15.59 17.84
N ALA A 102 -17.99 15.01 18.97
CA ALA A 102 -16.85 15.49 19.75
C ALA A 102 -15.57 15.49 18.92
N ALA A 103 -15.30 14.42 18.17
CA ALA A 103 -14.17 14.32 17.25
C ALA A 103 -14.24 15.41 16.18
N ALA A 104 -15.39 15.61 15.53
CA ALA A 104 -15.57 16.66 14.52
C ALA A 104 -15.43 18.09 15.09
N LEU A 105 -15.71 18.28 16.38
CA LEU A 105 -15.56 19.58 17.04
C LEU A 105 -14.11 19.89 17.42
N MET A 106 -13.21 18.90 17.52
CA MET A 106 -11.80 19.15 17.90
C MET A 106 -11.09 20.09 16.93
N ASP A 107 -11.41 20.02 15.63
CA ASP A 107 -10.83 20.87 14.59
C ASP A 107 -11.16 22.36 14.75
N VAL A 108 -12.26 22.66 15.43
CA VAL A 108 -12.78 24.02 15.60
C VAL A 108 -12.83 24.48 17.06
N ALA A 109 -12.42 23.62 17.99
CA ALA A 109 -12.41 23.91 19.41
C ALA A 109 -11.12 24.64 19.83
N GLY A 110 -11.25 25.58 20.75
CA GLY A 110 -10.13 26.13 21.50
C GLY A 110 -9.89 25.36 22.80
N THR A 111 -8.95 25.84 23.59
CA THR A 111 -8.75 25.38 24.98
C THR A 111 -9.29 26.43 25.95
N ALA A 112 -9.22 26.15 27.26
CA ALA A 112 -9.56 27.15 28.28
C ALA A 112 -8.69 28.41 28.22
N SER A 113 -7.48 28.31 27.63
CA SER A 113 -6.50 29.40 27.57
C SER A 113 -6.25 29.94 26.17
N LEU A 114 -6.60 29.21 25.11
CA LEU A 114 -6.37 29.59 23.72
C LEU A 114 -7.67 29.53 22.93
N SER A 115 -7.96 30.59 22.17
CA SER A 115 -8.98 30.50 21.13
C SER A 115 -8.59 29.49 20.05
N ASN A 116 -9.55 29.02 19.25
CA ASN A 116 -9.27 28.15 18.11
C ASN A 116 -8.24 28.77 17.16
N GLU A 117 -8.36 30.06 16.83
CA GLU A 117 -7.42 30.74 15.94
C GLU A 117 -5.98 30.75 16.48
N GLU A 118 -5.81 31.00 17.78
CA GLU A 118 -4.49 30.97 18.42
C GLU A 118 -3.92 29.55 18.45
N LEU A 119 -4.76 28.55 18.75
CA LEU A 119 -4.33 27.16 18.76
C LEU A 119 -3.87 26.69 17.37
N GLN A 120 -4.61 27.02 16.32
CA GLN A 120 -4.23 26.72 14.94
C GLN A 120 -2.90 27.38 14.53
N LYS A 121 -2.63 28.60 15.01
CA LYS A 121 -1.33 29.26 14.78
C LYS A 121 -0.18 28.53 15.47
N GLU A 122 -0.36 28.02 16.68
CA GLU A 122 0.67 27.23 17.36
C GLU A 122 0.92 25.88 16.67
N TRP A 123 -0.12 25.19 16.21
CA TRP A 123 0.03 23.99 15.39
C TRP A 123 0.82 24.26 14.11
N TYR A 124 0.46 25.32 13.39
CA TYR A 124 1.20 25.75 12.20
C TYR A 124 2.66 26.10 12.50
N ARG A 125 2.93 26.77 13.63
CA ARG A 125 4.30 27.11 14.07
C ARG A 125 5.15 25.87 14.32
N LEU A 126 4.53 24.79 14.80
CA LEU A 126 5.16 23.49 14.98
C LEU A 126 5.26 22.67 13.68
N GLY A 127 4.67 23.13 12.58
CA GLY A 127 4.59 22.37 11.33
C GLY A 127 3.70 21.14 11.45
N SER A 128 2.70 21.19 12.34
CA SER A 128 1.82 20.08 12.69
C SER A 128 0.35 20.46 12.50
N SER A 129 -0.54 19.48 12.56
CA SER A 129 -1.99 19.64 12.54
C SER A 129 -2.61 18.61 13.48
N PHE A 130 -3.85 18.88 13.89
CA PHE A 130 -4.68 17.91 14.59
C PHE A 130 -5.44 17.03 13.58
#